data_AF-A2EZ58-F1
#
_entry.id   AF-A2EZ58-F1
#
_cell.length_a   1.000
_cell.length_b   1.000
_cell.length_c   1.000
_cell.angle_alpha   90.00
_cell.angle_beta   90.00
_cell.angle_gamma   90.00
#
_symmetry.space_group_name_H-M   'P 1'
#
loop_
_entity.id
_entity.type
_entity.pdbx_description
1 polymer ?
#
loop_
_entity_poly.entity_id
_entity_poly.type
_entity_poly.pdbx_seq_one_letter_code
_entity_poly.pdbx_strand_id
1 'polypeptide(L)'
;MAESTASVGRSGSEIEAASVSRFEHLIDIPFSEKMIDSLIALFNYFDIYAPRMELLYTIITFLRFFQLIGGSFMAANLDSFAENTLAQKVVSVITVLFHVVPLEYRRGNEMIILGVVNGILLIMGIYLQVTAFSYKSTSKVPKASLLILSVYLAIGPFLLVPISAQYTGQLLSAYIQGTCHNMLQVWYLY
;
A
#
# COMPACT_ATOMS: atom_id res chain seq x y z
N MET A 1 57.76 14.19 42.47
CA MET A 1 56.75 14.61 41.47
C MET A 1 55.62 13.61 41.59
N ALA A 2 54.51 13.97 42.24
CA ALA A 2 53.41 13.06 42.55
C ALA A 2 52.36 13.13 41.43
N GLU A 3 51.99 11.97 40.89
CA GLU A 3 51.02 11.83 39.81
C GLU A 3 49.61 11.74 40.42
N SER A 4 48.81 12.78 40.18
CA SER A 4 47.40 12.84 40.60
C SER A 4 46.55 11.99 39.67
N THR A 5 46.15 10.80 40.11
CA THR A 5 45.11 10.01 39.45
C THR A 5 43.75 10.66 39.67
N ALA A 6 43.26 11.36 38.64
CA ALA A 6 41.89 11.87 38.60
C ALA A 6 40.91 10.70 38.52
N SER A 7 40.04 10.56 39.52
CA SER A 7 38.91 9.65 39.47
C SER A 7 37.87 10.22 38.51
N VAL A 8 37.68 9.54 37.37
CA VAL A 8 36.60 9.85 36.44
C VAL A 8 35.29 9.44 37.12
N GLY A 9 34.50 10.43 37.54
CA GLY A 9 33.15 10.22 38.03
C GLY A 9 32.32 9.52 36.96
N ARG A 10 31.91 8.27 37.24
CA ARG A 10 30.95 7.53 36.41
C ARG A 10 29.64 8.31 36.42
N SER A 11 29.29 8.80 35.23
CA SER A 11 28.13 9.64 34.95
C SER A 11 26.83 8.97 35.41
N GLY A 12 26.04 9.68 36.22
CA GLY A 12 24.68 9.26 36.60
C GLY A 12 23.76 8.98 35.40
N SER A 13 24.11 9.47 34.20
CA SER A 13 23.37 9.19 32.96
C SER A 13 23.43 7.71 32.54
N GLU A 14 24.50 6.98 32.88
CA GLU A 14 24.58 5.54 32.59
C GLU A 14 23.66 4.73 33.51
N ILE A 15 23.43 5.21 34.74
CA ILE A 15 22.55 4.57 35.73
C ILE A 15 21.08 4.83 35.39
N GLU A 16 20.73 6.04 34.93
CA GLU A 16 19.39 6.35 34.42
C GLU A 16 19.06 5.59 33.14
N ALA A 17 20.00 5.47 32.20
CA ALA A 17 19.80 4.64 31.01
C ALA A 17 19.63 3.15 31.36
N ALA A 18 20.41 2.66 32.33
CA ALA A 18 20.31 1.28 32.81
C ALA A 18 19.03 1.02 33.64
N SER A 19 18.49 2.02 34.35
CA SER A 19 17.25 1.88 35.10
C SER A 19 16.04 1.90 34.17
N VAL A 20 15.99 2.79 33.19
CA VAL A 20 14.93 2.81 32.15
C VAL A 20 14.89 1.49 31.38
N SER A 21 16.06 0.95 30.99
CA SER A 21 16.18 -0.37 30.34
C SER A 21 15.63 -1.52 31.20
N ARG A 22 15.78 -1.47 32.54
CA ARG A 22 15.26 -2.52 33.45
C ARG A 22 13.74 -2.47 33.61
N PHE A 23 13.12 -1.29 33.46
CA PHE A 23 11.67 -1.15 33.51
C PHE A 23 11.00 -1.28 32.14
N GLU A 24 11.76 -1.24 31.06
CA GLU A 24 11.28 -1.41 29.68
C GLU A 24 10.60 -2.77 29.44
N HIS A 25 10.99 -3.81 30.18
CA HIS A 25 10.31 -5.12 30.15
C HIS A 25 9.17 -5.26 31.17
N LEU A 26 8.98 -4.28 32.05
CA LEU A 26 7.91 -4.25 33.05
C LEU A 26 6.71 -3.40 32.59
N ILE A 27 6.89 -2.59 31.55
CA ILE A 27 5.84 -1.81 30.90
C ILE A 27 5.47 -2.52 29.59
N ASP A 28 4.22 -2.92 29.46
CA ASP A 28 3.72 -3.50 28.22
C ASP A 28 3.72 -2.45 27.11
N ILE A 29 4.72 -2.52 26.23
CA ILE A 29 4.77 -1.71 25.01
C ILE A 29 3.51 -2.02 24.19
N PRO A 30 2.75 -1.00 23.75
CA PRO A 30 1.51 -1.22 23.00
C PRO A 30 1.80 -1.92 21.68
N PHE A 31 0.82 -2.73 21.24
CA PHE A 31 0.98 -3.57 20.05
C PHE A 31 1.28 -2.76 18.77
N SER A 32 0.71 -1.57 18.62
CA SER A 32 0.97 -0.67 17.49
C SER A 32 2.44 -0.25 17.40
N GLU A 33 3.07 0.07 18.52
CA GLU A 33 4.50 0.43 18.57
C GLU A 33 5.35 -0.79 18.19
N LYS A 34 5.03 -1.98 18.72
CA LYS A 34 5.72 -3.22 18.34
C LYS A 34 5.63 -3.50 16.83
N MET A 35 4.49 -3.23 16.19
CA MET A 35 4.32 -3.36 14.74
C MET A 35 5.21 -2.37 13.97
N ILE A 36 5.17 -1.09 14.37
CA ILE A 36 5.94 -0.01 13.73
C ILE A 36 7.44 -0.29 13.85
N ASP A 37 7.94 -0.62 15.05
CA ASP A 37 9.35 -0.94 15.26
C ASP A 37 9.82 -2.10 14.39
N SER A 38 8.98 -3.14 14.26
CA SER A 38 9.29 -4.29 13.42
C SER A 38 9.37 -3.91 11.94
N LEU A 39 8.46 -3.05 11.47
CA LEU A 39 8.46 -2.53 10.10
C LEU A 39 9.68 -1.63 9.85
N ILE A 40 10.02 -0.73 10.77
CA ILE A 40 11.22 0.12 10.67
C ILE A 40 12.48 -0.74 10.57
N ALA A 41 12.60 -1.76 11.43
CA ALA A 41 13.73 -2.69 11.39
C ALA A 41 13.81 -3.42 10.03
N LEU A 42 12.67 -3.87 9.49
CA LEU A 42 12.60 -4.50 8.17
C LEU A 42 12.98 -3.53 7.04
N PHE A 43 12.50 -2.29 7.07
CA PHE A 43 12.82 -1.31 6.02
C PHE A 43 14.30 -0.92 6.03
N ASN A 44 14.90 -0.75 7.22
CA ASN A 44 16.35 -0.53 7.33
C ASN A 44 17.15 -1.70 6.74
N TYR A 45 16.66 -2.94 6.90
CA TYR A 45 17.26 -4.10 6.25
C TYR A 45 17.09 -4.05 4.72
N PHE A 46 15.91 -3.67 4.24
CA PHE A 46 15.64 -3.52 2.81
C PHE A 46 16.53 -2.44 2.16
N ASP A 47 16.77 -1.32 2.82
CA ASP A 47 17.62 -0.25 2.26
C ASP A 47 19.05 -0.72 1.96
N ILE A 48 19.55 -1.70 2.72
CA ILE A 48 20.90 -2.25 2.56
C ILE A 48 20.90 -3.44 1.60
N TYR A 49 19.93 -4.34 1.70
CA TYR A 49 19.97 -5.67 1.08
C TYR A 49 18.95 -5.89 -0.05
N ALA A 50 17.95 -5.02 -0.22
CA ALA A 50 16.95 -5.18 -1.27
C ALA A 50 17.53 -4.89 -2.66
N PRO A 51 17.10 -5.63 -3.69
CA PRO A 51 17.49 -5.34 -5.06
C PRO A 51 16.93 -3.99 -5.52
N ARG A 52 17.80 -3.13 -6.05
CA ARG A 52 17.38 -1.88 -6.70
C ARG A 52 16.73 -2.21 -8.05
N MET A 53 15.49 -1.79 -8.22
CA MET A 53 14.71 -2.02 -9.45
C MET A 53 14.40 -0.72 -10.17
N GLU A 54 15.44 0.02 -10.56
CA GLU A 54 15.31 1.34 -11.18
C GLU A 54 14.39 1.34 -12.41
N LEU A 55 14.55 0.35 -13.29
CA LEU A 55 13.71 0.18 -14.48
C LEU A 55 12.22 0.04 -14.10
N LEU A 56 11.92 -0.78 -13.08
CA LEU A 56 10.54 -0.96 -12.62
C LEU A 56 9.97 0.37 -12.08
N TYR A 57 10.72 1.09 -11.25
CA TYR A 57 10.28 2.39 -10.74
C TYR A 57 10.04 3.41 -11.87
N THR A 58 10.87 3.41 -12.91
CA THR A 58 10.65 4.26 -14.10
C THR A 58 9.34 3.90 -14.80
N ILE A 59 9.08 2.62 -15.06
CA ILE A 59 7.82 2.16 -15.69
C ILE A 59 6.61 2.56 -14.83
N ILE A 60 6.66 2.30 -13.52
CA ILE A 60 5.56 2.63 -12.60
C ILE A 60 5.34 4.15 -12.54
N THR A 61 6.40 4.95 -12.61
CA THR A 61 6.26 6.42 -12.65
C THR A 61 5.50 6.88 -13.90
N PHE A 62 5.81 6.30 -15.07
CA PHE A 62 5.06 6.58 -16.31
C PHE A 62 3.59 6.13 -16.20
N LEU A 63 3.33 4.94 -15.67
CA LEU A 63 1.95 4.46 -15.46
C LEU A 63 1.19 5.35 -14.48
N ARG A 64 1.83 5.82 -13.41
CA ARG A 64 1.23 6.73 -12.43
C ARG A 64 0.88 8.09 -13.02
N PHE A 65 1.72 8.63 -13.91
CA PHE A 65 1.41 9.86 -14.64
C PHE A 65 0.10 9.71 -15.43
N PHE A 66 -0.05 8.58 -16.10
CA PHE A 66 -1.26 8.22 -16.83
C PHE A 66 -2.49 8.02 -15.92
N GLN A 67 -2.33 7.44 -14.72
CA GLN A 67 -3.40 7.36 -13.72
C GLN A 67 -3.91 8.74 -13.27
N LEU A 68 -3.01 9.71 -13.08
CA LEU A 68 -3.36 11.08 -12.69
C LEU A 68 -4.18 11.79 -13.77
N ILE A 69 -3.79 11.62 -15.05
CA ILE A 69 -4.58 12.13 -16.18
C ILE A 69 -5.90 11.36 -16.31
N GLY A 70 -5.91 10.04 -16.10
CA GLY A 70 -7.10 9.21 -16.23
C GLY A 70 -8.27 9.65 -15.35
N GLY A 71 -8.00 10.21 -14.17
CA GLY A 71 -9.02 10.77 -13.29
C GLY A 71 -9.79 11.96 -13.88
N SER A 72 -9.16 12.76 -14.75
CA SER A 72 -9.80 13.96 -15.34
C SER A 72 -10.75 13.66 -16.48
N PHE A 73 -10.63 12.49 -17.12
CA PHE A 73 -11.47 12.11 -18.26
C PHE A 73 -12.94 11.84 -17.89
N MET A 74 -13.27 11.73 -16.59
CA MET A 74 -14.64 11.41 -16.12
C MET A 74 -15.27 10.24 -16.87
N ALA A 75 -14.46 9.25 -17.21
CA ALA A 75 -14.81 8.23 -18.19
C ALA A 75 -16.00 7.34 -17.81
N ALA A 76 -16.32 7.26 -16.51
CA ALA A 76 -17.47 6.54 -15.98
C ALA A 76 -18.78 7.37 -16.00
N ASN A 77 -18.74 8.64 -16.41
CA ASN A 77 -19.93 9.49 -16.47
C ASN A 77 -20.74 9.23 -17.75
N LEU A 78 -21.95 8.68 -17.58
CA LEU A 78 -22.87 8.38 -18.68
C LEU A 78 -23.52 9.62 -19.30
N ASP A 79 -23.56 10.75 -18.56
CA ASP A 79 -24.03 12.03 -19.11
C ASP A 79 -23.01 12.61 -20.11
N SER A 80 -21.73 12.33 -19.89
CA SER A 80 -20.64 12.79 -20.76
C SER A 80 -20.40 11.85 -21.93
N PHE A 81 -20.59 10.53 -21.73
CA PHE A 81 -20.39 9.52 -22.76
C PHE A 81 -21.59 8.58 -22.83
N ALA A 82 -22.52 8.89 -23.74
CA ALA A 82 -23.69 8.06 -23.98
C ALA A 82 -23.31 6.65 -24.43
N GLU A 83 -24.11 5.67 -23.99
CA GLU A 83 -23.88 4.26 -24.24
C GLU A 83 -23.90 3.93 -25.75
N ASN A 84 -23.06 2.97 -26.16
CA ASN A 84 -22.94 2.47 -27.53
C ASN A 84 -22.46 3.51 -28.57
N THR A 85 -21.99 4.68 -28.13
CA THR A 85 -21.42 5.69 -29.03
C THR A 85 -19.95 5.39 -29.37
N LEU A 86 -19.48 5.91 -30.51
CA LEU A 86 -18.05 5.86 -30.87
C LEU A 86 -17.19 6.52 -29.79
N ALA A 87 -17.67 7.62 -29.19
CA ALA A 87 -17.00 8.33 -28.12
C ALA A 87 -16.76 7.41 -26.90
N GLN A 88 -17.78 6.67 -26.46
CA GLN A 88 -17.64 5.73 -25.35
C GLN A 88 -16.62 4.62 -25.66
N LYS A 89 -16.61 4.08 -26.88
CA LYS A 89 -15.65 3.03 -27.28
C LYS A 89 -14.21 3.54 -27.26
N VAL A 90 -13.97 4.74 -27.79
CA VAL A 90 -12.64 5.37 -27.78
C VAL A 90 -12.16 5.62 -26.35
N VAL A 91 -13.03 6.18 -25.49
CA VAL A 91 -12.71 6.41 -24.08
C VAL A 91 -12.49 5.09 -23.34
N SER A 92 -13.28 4.04 -23.62
CA SER A 92 -13.13 2.71 -23.04
C SER A 92 -11.73 2.14 -23.29
N VAL A 93 -11.23 2.21 -24.52
CA VAL A 93 -9.87 1.77 -24.87
C VAL A 93 -8.81 2.62 -24.16
N ILE A 94 -8.96 3.95 -24.18
CA ILE A 94 -8.00 4.86 -23.54
C ILE A 94 -7.91 4.59 -22.02
N THR A 95 -9.04 4.31 -21.37
CA THR A 95 -9.08 4.11 -19.91
C THR A 95 -8.36 2.86 -19.42
N VAL A 96 -8.09 1.88 -20.29
CA VAL A 96 -7.30 0.69 -19.94
C VAL A 96 -5.89 1.09 -19.52
N LEU A 97 -5.33 2.12 -20.15
CA LEU A 97 -3.99 2.64 -19.83
C LEU A 97 -3.90 3.20 -18.39
N PHE A 98 -5.03 3.57 -17.78
CA PHE A 98 -5.08 4.31 -16.53
C PHE A 98 -5.71 3.52 -15.38
N HIS A 99 -6.59 2.57 -15.68
CA HIS A 99 -7.43 1.90 -14.67
C HIS A 99 -7.44 0.38 -14.82
N VAL A 100 -6.63 -0.16 -15.73
CA VAL A 100 -6.43 -1.59 -16.01
C VAL A 100 -7.65 -2.31 -16.61
N VAL A 101 -8.87 -1.93 -16.23
CA VAL A 101 -10.12 -2.52 -16.69
C VAL A 101 -10.82 -1.55 -17.65
N PRO A 102 -11.25 -1.95 -18.86
CA PRO A 102 -12.00 -1.08 -19.76
C PRO A 102 -13.39 -0.77 -19.17
N LEU A 103 -13.99 0.35 -19.58
CA LEU A 103 -15.26 0.83 -19.03
C LEU A 103 -16.41 -0.19 -19.15
N GLU A 104 -16.44 -0.93 -20.26
CA GLU A 104 -17.49 -1.90 -20.57
C GLU A 104 -17.64 -2.99 -19.50
N TYR A 105 -16.53 -3.41 -18.87
CA TYR A 105 -16.54 -4.44 -17.83
C TYR A 105 -16.63 -3.89 -16.41
N ARG A 106 -16.51 -2.57 -16.22
CA ARG A 106 -16.61 -1.95 -14.88
C ARG A 106 -18.04 -1.91 -14.39
N ARG A 107 -18.97 -1.56 -15.28
CA ARG A 107 -20.36 -1.32 -14.92
C ARG A 107 -20.98 -2.57 -14.29
N GLY A 108 -21.54 -2.41 -13.09
CA GLY A 108 -22.11 -3.51 -12.30
C GLY A 108 -21.09 -4.41 -11.59
N ASN A 109 -19.81 -4.34 -11.95
CA ASN A 109 -18.73 -5.11 -11.33
C ASN A 109 -17.78 -4.26 -10.45
N GLU A 110 -18.05 -2.96 -10.31
CA GLU A 110 -17.25 -2.01 -9.53
C GLU A 110 -16.90 -2.52 -8.13
N MET A 111 -17.87 -3.09 -7.41
CA MET A 111 -17.65 -3.66 -6.07
C MET A 111 -16.72 -4.88 -6.10
N ILE A 112 -16.86 -5.74 -7.11
CA ILE A 112 -16.01 -6.94 -7.26
C ILE A 112 -14.58 -6.52 -7.55
N ILE A 113 -14.40 -5.58 -8.49
CA ILE A 113 -13.08 -5.07 -8.86
C ILE A 113 -12.41 -4.40 -7.65
N LEU A 114 -13.15 -3.54 -6.92
CA LEU A 114 -12.66 -2.90 -5.72
C LEU A 114 -12.28 -3.93 -4.63
N GLY A 115 -13.11 -4.96 -4.45
CA GLY A 115 -12.86 -6.04 -3.50
C GLY A 115 -11.59 -6.83 -3.83
N VAL A 116 -11.38 -7.16 -5.10
CA VAL A 116 -10.17 -7.87 -5.57
C VAL A 116 -8.92 -7.01 -5.36
N VAL A 117 -8.94 -5.73 -5.75
CA VAL A 117 -7.80 -4.82 -5.62
C VAL A 117 -7.43 -4.62 -4.14
N ASN A 118 -8.42 -4.38 -3.28
CA ASN A 118 -8.17 -4.27 -1.83
C ASN A 118 -7.74 -5.60 -1.21
N GLY A 119 -8.27 -6.73 -1.68
CA GLY A 119 -7.84 -8.05 -1.25
C GLY A 119 -6.35 -8.29 -1.51
N ILE A 120 -5.87 -7.94 -2.71
CA ILE A 120 -4.43 -8.03 -3.05
C ILE A 120 -3.60 -7.12 -2.13
N LEU A 121 -4.00 -5.86 -1.93
CA LEU A 121 -3.32 -4.94 -1.03
C LEU A 121 -3.26 -5.46 0.41
N LEU A 122 -4.36 -6.03 0.90
CA LEU A 122 -4.47 -6.55 2.26
C LEU A 122 -3.62 -7.80 2.46
N ILE A 123 -3.66 -8.76 1.52
CA ILE A 123 -2.83 -9.97 1.57
C ILE A 123 -1.34 -9.60 1.58
N MET A 124 -0.92 -8.69 0.70
CA MET A 124 0.47 -8.27 0.63
C MET A 124 0.89 -7.42 1.84
N GLY A 125 -0.02 -6.61 2.40
CA GLY A 125 0.20 -5.88 3.64
C GLY A 125 0.38 -6.80 4.85
N ILE A 126 -0.44 -7.86 4.96
CA ILE A 126 -0.27 -8.90 6.00
C ILE A 126 1.07 -9.62 5.80
N TYR A 127 1.40 -10.01 4.57
CA TYR A 127 2.67 -10.68 4.27
C TYR A 127 3.90 -9.83 4.62
N LEU A 128 3.85 -8.52 4.34
CA LEU A 128 4.86 -7.55 4.77
C LEU A 128 5.00 -7.55 6.31
N GLN A 129 3.89 -7.47 7.02
CA GLN A 129 3.90 -7.43 8.49
C GLN A 129 4.42 -8.73 9.11
N VAL A 130 4.02 -9.89 8.58
CA VAL A 130 4.52 -11.20 9.03
C VAL A 130 6.03 -11.31 8.80
N THR A 131 6.52 -10.82 7.66
CA THR A 131 7.95 -10.79 7.35
C THR A 131 8.70 -9.87 8.31
N ALA A 132 8.12 -8.74 8.69
CA ALA A 132 8.70 -7.81 9.66
C ALA A 132 8.85 -8.44 11.05
N PHE A 133 7.82 -9.14 11.52
CA PHE A 133 7.90 -9.87 12.79
C PHE A 133 8.90 -11.03 12.72
N SER A 134 8.90 -11.81 11.64
CA SER A 134 9.87 -12.89 11.44
C SER A 134 11.30 -12.36 11.41
N TYR A 135 11.53 -11.20 10.79
CA TYR A 135 12.83 -10.56 10.75
C TYR A 135 13.29 -10.12 12.15
N LYS A 136 12.41 -9.55 12.97
CA LYS A 136 12.73 -9.16 14.34
C LYS A 136 13.20 -10.34 15.20
N SER A 137 12.66 -11.54 14.96
CA SER A 137 13.06 -12.76 15.68
C SER A 137 14.27 -13.48 15.11
N THR A 138 14.49 -13.45 13.79
CA THR A 138 15.52 -14.27 13.12
C THR A 138 16.71 -13.47 12.58
N SER A 139 16.58 -12.14 12.52
CA SER A 139 17.54 -11.19 11.91
C SER A 139 17.93 -11.52 10.47
N LYS A 140 17.15 -12.34 9.78
CA LYS A 140 17.39 -12.77 8.40
C LYS A 140 16.07 -12.77 7.63
N VAL A 141 16.09 -12.21 6.42
CA VAL A 141 14.95 -12.27 5.50
C VAL A 141 15.31 -13.22 4.34
N PRO A 142 14.44 -14.17 3.98
CA PRO A 142 14.65 -15.01 2.81
C PRO A 142 14.78 -14.17 1.53
N LYS A 143 15.68 -14.57 0.62
CA LYS A 143 15.87 -13.87 -0.67
C LYS A 143 14.59 -13.77 -1.51
N ALA A 144 13.73 -14.79 -1.44
CA ALA A 144 12.43 -14.78 -2.11
C ALA A 144 11.50 -13.69 -1.55
N SER A 145 11.43 -13.56 -0.21
CA SER A 145 10.65 -12.52 0.46
C SER A 145 11.17 -11.13 0.15
N LEU A 146 12.49 -10.94 0.08
CA LEU A 146 13.09 -9.69 -0.38
C LEU A 146 12.60 -9.33 -1.79
N LEU A 147 12.73 -10.24 -2.76
CA LEU A 147 12.33 -9.95 -4.15
C LEU A 147 10.83 -9.65 -4.27
N ILE A 148 9.97 -10.49 -3.67
CA ILE A 148 8.51 -10.34 -3.74
C ILE A 148 8.07 -9.01 -3.11
N LEU A 149 8.59 -8.69 -1.92
CA LEU A 149 8.23 -7.46 -1.22
C LEU A 149 8.84 -6.23 -1.88
N SER A 150 10.05 -6.31 -2.45
CA SER A 150 10.60 -5.20 -3.23
C SER A 150 9.74 -4.88 -4.46
N VAL A 151 9.23 -5.90 -5.15
CA VAL A 151 8.31 -5.70 -6.29
C VAL A 151 7.01 -5.09 -5.80
N TYR A 152 6.48 -5.59 -4.69
CA TYR A 152 5.27 -5.05 -4.07
C TYR A 152 5.43 -3.60 -3.64
N LEU A 153 6.53 -3.22 -2.99
CA LEU A 153 6.79 -1.84 -2.57
C LEU A 153 6.94 -0.89 -3.76
N ALA A 154 7.43 -1.40 -4.90
CA ALA A 154 7.54 -0.63 -6.14
C ALA A 154 6.20 -0.45 -6.86
N ILE A 155 5.28 -1.43 -6.80
CA ILE A 155 4.04 -1.44 -7.58
C ILE A 155 2.81 -1.14 -6.74
N GLY A 156 2.65 -1.85 -5.62
CA GLY A 156 1.41 -1.95 -4.84
C GLY A 156 0.90 -0.58 -4.37
N PRO A 157 1.65 0.14 -3.51
CA PRO A 157 1.22 1.45 -3.02
C PRO A 157 1.01 2.48 -4.14
N PHE A 158 1.81 2.42 -5.21
CA PHE A 158 1.80 3.45 -6.25
C PHE A 158 0.73 3.26 -7.32
N LEU A 159 0.38 2.02 -7.68
CA LEU A 159 -0.65 1.76 -8.69
C LEU A 159 -1.99 1.32 -8.08
N LEU A 160 -1.98 0.41 -7.11
CA LEU A 160 -3.22 -0.22 -6.63
C LEU A 160 -4.01 0.72 -5.71
N VAL A 161 -3.36 1.56 -4.91
CA VAL A 161 -4.04 2.50 -4.01
C VAL A 161 -4.81 3.57 -4.80
N PRO A 162 -4.22 4.26 -5.81
CA PRO A 162 -4.99 5.18 -6.67
C PRO A 162 -6.16 4.50 -7.39
N ILE A 163 -5.97 3.27 -7.87
CA ILE A 163 -7.05 2.48 -8.49
C ILE A 163 -8.18 2.22 -7.48
N SER A 164 -7.84 1.81 -6.25
CA SER A 164 -8.82 1.59 -5.17
C SER A 164 -9.58 2.88 -4.83
N ALA A 165 -8.88 4.01 -4.72
CA ALA A 165 -9.49 5.31 -4.46
C ALA A 165 -10.45 5.74 -5.59
N GLN A 166 -10.07 5.51 -6.85
CA GLN A 166 -10.93 5.77 -8.02
C GLN A 166 -12.24 4.98 -7.94
N TYR A 167 -12.18 3.66 -7.77
CA TYR A 167 -13.38 2.82 -7.70
C TYR A 167 -14.25 3.15 -6.48
N THR A 168 -13.63 3.52 -5.36
CA THR A 168 -14.35 4.03 -4.19
C THR A 168 -15.11 5.31 -4.53
N GLY A 169 -14.47 6.26 -5.22
CA GLY A 169 -15.11 7.50 -5.68
C GLY A 169 -16.25 7.26 -6.67
N GLN A 170 -16.08 6.30 -7.60
CA GLN A 170 -17.12 5.90 -8.54
C GLN A 170 -18.34 5.29 -7.82
N LEU A 171 -18.11 4.37 -6.88
CA LEU A 171 -19.19 3.78 -6.08
C LEU A 171 -19.89 4.84 -5.23
N LEU A 172 -19.14 5.72 -4.56
CA LEU A 172 -19.69 6.81 -3.77
C LEU A 172 -20.56 7.73 -4.64
N SER A 173 -20.11 8.06 -5.85
CA SER A 173 -20.87 8.85 -6.80
C SER A 173 -22.17 8.14 -7.23
N ALA A 174 -22.11 6.84 -7.52
CA ALA A 174 -23.29 6.04 -7.85
C ALA A 174 -24.30 5.94 -6.69
N TYR A 175 -23.81 5.87 -5.45
CA TYR A 175 -24.67 5.94 -4.25
C TYR A 175 -25.37 7.29 -4.13
N ILE A 176 -24.65 8.41 -4.36
CA ILE A 176 -25.22 9.76 -4.30
C ILE A 176 -26.28 9.96 -5.40
N GLN A 177 -26.02 9.48 -6.61
CA GLN A 177 -26.94 9.61 -7.74
C GLN A 177 -28.13 8.64 -7.69
N GLY A 178 -28.12 7.68 -6.76
CA GLY A 178 -29.14 6.63 -6.69
C GLY A 178 -29.07 5.63 -7.86
N THR A 179 -27.97 5.62 -8.63
CA THR A 179 -27.74 4.73 -9.78
C THR A 179 -27.00 3.45 -9.37
N CYS A 180 -26.77 3.25 -8.07
CA CYS A 180 -26.11 2.06 -7.53
C CYS A 180 -26.89 0.78 -7.91
N HIS A 181 -26.33 0.01 -8.83
CA HIS A 181 -26.79 -1.34 -9.12
C HIS A 181 -26.38 -2.25 -7.95
N ASN A 182 -27.27 -2.41 -6.97
CA ASN A 182 -27.07 -3.40 -5.91
C ASN A 182 -27.01 -4.79 -6.53
N MET A 183 -25.91 -5.52 -6.30
CA MET A 183 -25.76 -6.92 -6.73
C MET A 183 -26.94 -7.79 -6.29
N LEU A 184 -27.59 -7.47 -5.17
CA LEU A 184 -28.79 -8.17 -4.68
C LEU A 184 -30.00 -8.04 -5.61
N GLN A 185 -30.12 -7.01 -6.44
CA GLN A 185 -31.23 -6.92 -7.41
C GLN A 185 -30.97 -7.72 -8.69
N VAL A 186 -29.71 -7.91 -9.08
CA VAL A 186 -29.35 -8.71 -10.27
C VAL A 186 -29.62 -10.20 -10.03
N TRP A 187 -29.45 -10.69 -8.80
CA TRP A 187 -29.81 -12.07 -8.43
C TRP A 187 -31.31 -12.32 -8.26
N TYR A 188 -32.14 -11.28 -8.09
CA TYR A 188 -33.60 -11.42 -7.97
C TYR A 188 -34.34 -11.30 -9.32
N LEU A 189 -33.63 -10.96 -10.39
CA LEU A 189 -34.20 -10.81 -11.75
C LEU A 189 -33.84 -11.99 -12.69
N TYR A 190 -33.28 -13.07 -12.14
CA TYR A 190 -33.08 -14.35 -12.83
C TYR A 190 -33.62 -15.51 -12.00
#